data_AF-A0AAW1FYA9-F1
#
_entry.id   AF-A0AAW1FYA9-F1
#
_cell.length_a   1.000
_cell.length_b   1.000
_cell.length_c   1.000
_cell.angle_alpha   90.00
_cell.angle_beta   90.00
_cell.angle_gamma   90.00
#
_symmetry.space_group_name_H-M   'P 1'
#
loop_
_entity.id
_entity.type
_entity.pdbx_description
1 polymer ?
#
loop_
_entity_poly.entity_id
_entity_poly.type
_entity_poly.pdbx_seq_one_letter_code
_entity_poly.pdbx_strand_id
1 'polypeptide(L)'
;MTEVEGSSGGMDGAACHASLSLALDIQRFRRENEERDQILEQRHQTLKSLRQHKDELKKKMQEVHAGCDNFLKTDQLVEEAEKERRDGLQLDAELEKLKLVHAEVMEKKQEQERQIQQHAVIKALMEQACRMSRFKNRQELADHIHNLLHIRDDFQEREKKAYEQVEQLRESLLTLEDNDRLQRLQKNLLLSRLQTQLDETRAEAKHWESKWNDFQETATKKTITLGQIKMATLSLYEMTGDRLEGDGAVDKNDTVKQLDTVMMFMQDHEDILKQYQTAQQKHDGQEKDKPKSQKEEAKRAHE
;
A
#
# COMPACT_ATOMS: atom_id res chain seq x y z
N MET A 1 -67.60 141.19 54.64
CA MET A 1 -67.97 142.39 53.88
C MET A 1 -69.21 142.01 53.09
N THR A 2 -70.42 142.29 53.59
CA THR A 2 -71.15 143.58 53.77
C THR A 2 -72.29 143.58 52.74
N GLU A 3 -73.56 143.51 53.17
CA GLU A 3 -74.55 144.63 53.19
C GLU A 3 -75.27 144.81 51.82
N VAL A 4 -76.52 145.29 51.65
CA VAL A 4 -77.64 145.73 52.53
C VAL A 4 -78.96 145.85 51.70
N GLU A 5 -80.12 146.08 52.35
CA GLU A 5 -81.43 146.57 51.79
C GLU A 5 -82.26 145.68 50.82
N GLY A 6 -83.60 145.78 50.73
CA GLY A 6 -84.59 146.54 51.54
C GLY A 6 -86.03 146.57 50.95
N SER A 7 -87.00 147.07 51.74
CA SER A 7 -88.37 147.58 51.38
C SER A 7 -89.65 146.71 51.50
N SER A 8 -90.50 147.09 52.49
CA SER A 8 -91.99 147.25 52.53
C SER A 8 -92.92 146.36 51.68
N GLY A 9 -94.04 145.78 52.16
CA GLY A 9 -94.76 145.73 53.45
C GLY A 9 -96.15 145.09 53.20
N GLY A 10 -96.60 144.06 53.93
CA GLY A 10 -97.46 144.13 55.13
C GLY A 10 -98.95 144.39 54.78
N MET A 11 -99.99 143.70 55.30
CA MET A 11 -100.16 142.57 56.22
C MET A 11 -101.53 141.92 55.88
N ASP A 12 -101.82 140.63 56.03
CA ASP A 12 -101.03 139.44 56.39
C ASP A 12 -101.71 138.17 55.83
N GLY A 13 -100.99 137.04 55.77
CA GLY A 13 -101.54 135.75 55.28
C GLY A 13 -100.45 134.68 55.08
N ALA A 14 -100.19 133.85 56.10
CA ALA A 14 -99.10 132.89 56.07
C ALA A 14 -99.38 131.60 56.87
N ALA A 15 -99.64 130.50 56.15
CA ALA A 15 -99.50 129.12 56.65
C ALA A 15 -99.47 128.05 55.51
N CYS A 16 -100.00 128.35 54.32
CA CYS A 16 -100.24 127.35 53.27
C CYS A 16 -99.03 126.92 52.40
N HIS A 17 -97.83 127.47 52.56
CA HIS A 17 -96.77 127.37 51.53
C HIS A 17 -95.69 126.28 51.73
N ALA A 18 -95.58 125.63 52.89
CA ALA A 18 -94.52 124.64 53.14
C ALA A 18 -94.68 123.31 52.37
N SER A 19 -95.87 123.01 51.85
CA SER A 19 -96.18 121.70 51.23
C SER A 19 -95.75 121.58 49.76
N LEU A 20 -95.61 122.70 49.04
CA LEU A 20 -95.44 122.67 47.57
C LEU A 20 -94.01 122.40 47.10
N SER A 21 -92.99 122.81 47.88
CA SER A 21 -91.58 122.71 47.45
C SER A 21 -91.07 121.26 47.39
N LEU A 22 -91.58 120.37 48.24
CA LEU A 22 -91.14 118.97 48.31
C LEU A 22 -91.59 118.16 47.09
N ALA A 23 -92.63 118.60 46.37
CA ALA A 23 -93.24 117.85 45.28
C ALA A 23 -92.43 117.88 43.96
N LEU A 24 -91.68 118.95 43.70
CA LEU A 24 -90.97 119.14 42.41
C LEU A 24 -89.68 118.32 42.32
N ASP A 25 -88.89 118.23 43.39
CA ASP A 25 -87.67 117.42 43.39
C ASP A 25 -87.97 115.92 43.24
N ILE A 26 -89.09 115.46 43.80
CA ILE A 26 -89.62 114.09 43.62
C ILE A 26 -89.90 113.79 42.13
N GLN A 27 -90.26 114.79 41.31
CA GLN A 27 -90.57 114.60 39.90
C GLN A 27 -89.32 114.58 39.01
N ARG A 28 -88.25 115.31 39.35
CA ARG A 28 -86.96 115.22 38.62
C ARG A 28 -86.28 113.87 38.89
N PHE A 29 -86.24 113.44 40.14
CA PHE A 29 -85.67 112.14 40.55
C PHE A 29 -86.36 110.96 39.84
N ARG A 30 -87.66 111.10 39.51
CA ARG A 30 -88.44 110.05 38.82
C ARG A 30 -87.98 109.78 37.39
N ARG A 31 -87.69 110.82 36.58
CA ARG A 31 -87.21 110.65 35.19
C ARG A 31 -85.79 110.11 35.10
N GLU A 32 -84.90 110.55 35.98
CA GLU A 32 -83.53 110.02 36.05
C GLU A 32 -83.50 108.55 36.51
N ASN A 33 -84.50 108.08 37.25
CA ASN A 33 -84.72 106.66 37.50
C ASN A 33 -85.20 105.93 36.23
N GLU A 34 -86.21 106.45 35.52
CA GLU A 34 -86.77 105.79 34.33
C GLU A 34 -85.72 105.57 33.20
N GLU A 35 -84.83 106.55 32.95
CA GLU A 35 -83.74 106.38 31.99
C GLU A 35 -82.65 105.39 32.48
N ARG A 36 -82.37 105.39 33.79
CA ARG A 36 -81.49 104.40 34.42
C ARG A 36 -82.07 102.99 34.31
N ASP A 37 -83.37 102.83 34.51
CA ASP A 37 -84.08 101.55 34.43
C ASP A 37 -84.03 100.97 33.00
N GLN A 38 -84.19 101.79 31.96
CA GLN A 38 -84.03 101.31 30.56
C GLN A 38 -82.60 100.86 30.24
N ILE A 39 -81.58 101.60 30.70
CA ILE A 39 -80.17 101.22 30.52
C ILE A 39 -79.84 99.96 31.34
N LEU A 40 -80.42 99.81 32.54
CA LEU A 40 -80.32 98.60 33.34
C LEU A 40 -80.95 97.41 32.62
N GLU A 41 -82.12 97.57 32.01
CA GLU A 41 -82.83 96.50 31.30
C GLU A 41 -82.07 96.03 30.04
N GLN A 42 -81.54 96.95 29.21
CA GLN A 42 -80.70 96.57 28.07
C GLN A 42 -79.40 95.86 28.49
N ARG A 43 -78.77 96.34 29.58
CA ARG A 43 -77.62 95.66 30.19
C ARG A 43 -78.00 94.30 30.78
N HIS A 44 -79.20 94.16 31.34
CA HIS A 44 -79.70 92.89 31.86
C HIS A 44 -79.89 91.87 30.74
N GLN A 45 -80.48 92.28 29.61
CA GLN A 45 -80.70 91.41 28.44
C GLN A 45 -79.39 90.98 27.78
N THR A 46 -78.43 91.89 27.60
CA THR A 46 -77.09 91.54 27.07
C THR A 46 -76.27 90.68 28.04
N LEU A 47 -76.37 90.92 29.36
CA LEU A 47 -75.79 90.01 30.36
C LEU A 47 -76.47 88.63 30.36
N LYS A 48 -77.75 88.54 29.99
CA LYS A 48 -78.49 87.28 29.91
C LYS A 48 -78.08 86.44 28.70
N SER A 49 -77.92 87.05 27.52
CA SER A 49 -77.42 86.34 26.32
C SER A 49 -75.95 85.96 26.44
N LEU A 50 -75.10 86.82 27.02
CA LEU A 50 -73.70 86.49 27.33
C LEU A 50 -73.58 85.37 28.38
N ARG A 51 -74.49 85.29 29.37
CA ARG A 51 -74.55 84.14 30.29
C ARG A 51 -74.92 82.86 29.54
N GLN A 52 -75.99 82.87 28.74
CA GLN A 52 -76.37 81.71 27.93
C GLN A 52 -75.23 81.22 27.03
N HIS A 53 -74.59 82.12 26.28
CA HIS A 53 -73.50 81.75 25.39
C HIS A 53 -72.25 81.26 26.15
N LYS A 54 -71.97 81.80 27.35
CA LYS A 54 -70.92 81.31 28.25
C LYS A 54 -71.23 79.92 28.79
N ASP A 55 -72.48 79.66 29.18
CA ASP A 55 -72.92 78.38 29.71
C ASP A 55 -72.93 77.30 28.61
N GLU A 56 -73.30 77.65 27.37
CA GLU A 56 -73.14 76.79 26.20
C GLU A 56 -71.66 76.48 25.87
N LEU A 57 -70.77 77.49 25.90
CA LEU A 57 -69.33 77.25 25.71
C LEU A 57 -68.78 76.36 26.81
N LYS A 58 -69.19 76.58 28.07
CA LYS A 58 -68.79 75.76 29.21
C LYS A 58 -69.27 74.32 29.04
N LYS A 59 -70.49 74.10 28.53
CA LYS A 59 -71.02 72.77 28.23
C LYS A 59 -70.22 72.08 27.11
N LYS A 60 -69.97 72.75 25.98
CA LYS A 60 -69.14 72.21 24.88
C LYS A 60 -67.71 71.90 25.33
N MET A 61 -67.12 72.75 26.17
CA MET A 61 -65.80 72.50 26.75
C MET A 61 -65.80 71.27 27.68
N GLN A 62 -66.86 71.07 28.48
CA GLN A 62 -67.03 69.87 29.29
C GLN A 62 -67.25 68.62 28.44
N GLU A 63 -68.01 68.71 27.35
CA GLU A 63 -68.22 67.60 26.40
C GLU A 63 -66.90 67.20 25.71
N VAL A 64 -66.09 68.16 25.26
CA VAL A 64 -64.76 67.90 24.69
C VAL A 64 -63.79 67.33 25.74
N HIS A 65 -63.79 67.87 26.97
CA HIS A 65 -62.93 67.36 28.04
C HIS A 65 -63.31 65.93 28.43
N ALA A 66 -64.59 65.61 28.56
CA ALA A 66 -65.07 64.25 28.80
C ALA A 66 -64.72 63.31 27.62
N GLY A 67 -64.75 63.81 26.38
CA GLY A 67 -64.25 63.10 25.20
C GLY A 67 -62.77 62.75 25.33
N CYS A 68 -61.91 63.75 25.59
CA CYS A 68 -60.47 63.57 25.80
C CYS A 68 -60.14 62.63 26.96
N ASP A 69 -60.85 62.75 28.09
CA ASP A 69 -60.68 61.87 29.26
C ASP A 69 -61.04 60.42 28.94
N ASN A 70 -62.08 60.19 28.12
CA ASN A 70 -62.46 58.87 27.66
C ASN A 70 -61.46 58.29 26.64
N PHE A 71 -60.91 59.12 25.76
CA PHE A 71 -59.80 58.72 24.89
C PHE A 71 -58.55 58.34 25.70
N LEU A 72 -58.14 59.16 26.67
CA LEU A 72 -56.99 58.87 27.56
C LEU A 72 -57.18 57.57 28.34
N LYS A 73 -58.38 57.33 28.89
CA LYS A 73 -58.69 56.04 29.57
C LYS A 73 -58.68 54.86 28.61
N THR A 74 -59.15 55.05 27.37
CA THR A 74 -59.12 53.99 26.35
C THR A 74 -57.68 53.67 25.95
N ASP A 75 -56.83 54.69 25.78
CA ASP A 75 -55.41 54.55 25.43
C ASP A 75 -54.62 53.87 26.57
N GLN A 76 -54.91 54.21 27.83
CA GLN A 76 -54.37 53.52 29.01
C GLN A 76 -54.77 52.04 29.07
N LEU A 77 -56.05 51.72 28.84
CA LEU A 77 -56.53 50.33 28.80
C LEU A 77 -55.92 49.54 27.62
N VAL A 78 -55.65 50.20 26.49
CA VAL A 78 -54.93 49.59 25.36
C VAL A 78 -53.46 49.35 25.72
N GLU A 79 -52.77 50.30 26.36
CA GLU A 79 -51.38 50.14 26.77
C GLU A 79 -51.22 49.05 27.85
N GLU A 80 -52.16 48.96 28.79
CA GLU A 80 -52.24 47.88 29.80
C GLU A 80 -52.48 46.52 29.13
N ALA A 81 -53.45 46.40 28.22
CA ALA A 81 -53.68 45.18 27.46
C ALA A 81 -52.48 44.79 26.58
N GLU A 82 -51.74 45.75 26.01
CA GLU A 82 -50.51 45.48 25.27
C GLU A 82 -49.34 45.07 26.17
N LYS A 83 -49.27 45.56 27.42
CA LYS A 83 -48.28 45.11 28.42
C LYS A 83 -48.61 43.68 28.84
N GLU A 84 -49.86 43.41 29.24
CA GLU A 84 -50.32 42.06 29.60
C GLU A 84 -50.09 41.05 28.45
N ARG A 85 -50.34 41.45 27.20
CA ARG A 85 -50.03 40.61 26.01
C ARG A 85 -48.53 40.40 25.80
N ARG A 86 -47.68 41.40 26.09
CA ARG A 86 -46.21 41.26 26.00
C ARG A 86 -45.67 40.36 27.10
N ASP A 87 -46.18 40.50 28.32
CA ASP A 87 -45.76 39.72 29.48
C ASP A 87 -46.24 38.28 29.35
N GLY A 88 -47.47 38.06 28.84
CA GLY A 88 -47.96 36.73 28.45
C GLY A 88 -47.07 36.04 27.41
N LEU A 89 -46.67 36.76 26.35
CA LEU A 89 -45.73 36.20 25.35
C LEU A 89 -44.33 35.92 25.90
N GLN A 90 -43.85 36.70 26.87
CA GLN A 90 -42.58 36.41 27.56
C GLN A 90 -42.71 35.16 28.43
N LEU A 91 -43.80 35.07 29.20
CA LEU A 91 -44.10 33.92 30.06
C LEU A 91 -44.26 32.64 29.24
N ASP A 92 -44.97 32.68 28.11
CA ASP A 92 -45.08 31.56 27.16
C ASP A 92 -43.71 31.16 26.60
N ALA A 93 -42.87 32.11 26.21
CA ALA A 93 -41.52 31.84 25.70
C ALA A 93 -40.58 31.27 26.77
N GLU A 94 -40.74 31.65 28.03
CA GLU A 94 -40.03 31.04 29.17
C GLU A 94 -40.57 29.65 29.49
N LEU A 95 -41.88 29.45 29.41
CA LEU A 95 -42.55 28.17 29.64
C LEU A 95 -42.15 27.13 28.57
N GLU A 96 -42.01 27.51 27.30
CA GLU A 96 -41.47 26.64 26.25
C GLU A 96 -39.98 26.32 26.45
N LYS A 97 -39.14 27.29 26.85
CA LYS A 97 -37.74 27.01 27.23
C LYS A 97 -37.67 26.05 28.42
N LEU A 98 -38.53 26.24 29.42
CA LEU A 98 -38.57 25.39 30.61
C LEU A 98 -39.06 23.98 30.28
N LYS A 99 -40.03 23.82 29.37
CA LYS A 99 -40.46 22.52 28.82
C LYS A 99 -39.31 21.79 28.14
N LEU A 100 -38.54 22.48 27.28
CA LEU A 100 -37.37 21.90 26.60
C LEU A 100 -36.31 21.44 27.60
N VAL A 101 -35.91 22.30 28.55
CA VAL A 101 -34.94 21.95 29.60
C VAL A 101 -35.46 20.80 30.47
N HIS A 102 -36.74 20.79 30.82
CA HIS A 102 -37.35 19.69 31.56
C HIS A 102 -37.30 18.37 30.77
N ALA A 103 -37.55 18.39 29.46
CA ALA A 103 -37.44 17.21 28.60
C ALA A 103 -36.00 16.67 28.56
N GLU A 104 -35.00 17.53 28.35
CA GLU A 104 -33.58 17.12 28.38
C GLU A 104 -33.13 16.54 29.73
N VAL A 105 -33.58 17.13 30.84
CA VAL A 105 -33.26 16.66 32.19
C VAL A 105 -33.93 15.31 32.45
N MET A 106 -35.16 15.11 31.97
CA MET A 106 -35.86 13.82 32.08
C MET A 106 -35.22 12.73 31.23
N GLU A 107 -34.74 13.03 30.02
CA GLU A 107 -33.99 12.09 29.19
C GLU A 107 -32.67 11.67 29.87
N LYS A 108 -31.88 12.63 30.35
CA LYS A 108 -30.63 12.36 31.09
C LYS A 108 -30.89 11.52 32.35
N LYS A 109 -31.98 11.79 33.07
CA LYS A 109 -32.41 11.00 34.23
C LYS A 109 -32.76 9.55 33.83
N GLN A 110 -33.52 9.36 32.75
CA GLN A 110 -33.88 8.02 32.27
C GLN A 110 -32.66 7.21 31.85
N GLU A 111 -31.69 7.82 31.16
CA GLU A 111 -30.44 7.16 30.79
C GLU A 111 -29.60 6.77 32.02
N GLN A 112 -29.51 7.66 33.03
CA GLN A 112 -28.86 7.33 34.30
C GLN A 112 -29.59 6.21 35.05
N GLU A 113 -30.92 6.21 35.10
CA GLU A 113 -31.72 5.14 35.69
C GLU A 113 -31.48 3.80 34.96
N ARG A 114 -31.38 3.81 33.62
CA ARG A 114 -31.03 2.63 32.81
C ARG A 114 -29.65 2.08 33.14
N GLN A 115 -28.64 2.95 33.27
CA GLN A 115 -27.28 2.55 33.67
C GLN A 115 -27.25 1.97 35.10
N ILE A 116 -27.95 2.61 36.05
CA ILE A 116 -28.08 2.13 37.43
C ILE A 116 -28.74 0.73 37.45
N GLN A 117 -29.80 0.51 36.66
CA GLN A 117 -30.44 -0.81 36.53
C GLN A 117 -29.48 -1.87 35.98
N GLN A 118 -28.68 -1.56 34.96
CA GLN A 118 -27.67 -2.47 34.41
C GLN A 118 -26.59 -2.82 35.45
N HIS A 119 -26.06 -1.82 36.16
CA HIS A 119 -25.10 -2.06 37.23
C HIS A 119 -25.71 -2.83 38.42
N ALA A 120 -27.01 -2.67 38.70
CA ALA A 120 -27.71 -3.46 39.71
C ALA A 120 -27.79 -4.95 39.33
N VAL A 121 -28.05 -5.28 38.06
CA VAL A 121 -28.01 -6.67 37.56
C VAL A 121 -26.61 -7.26 37.68
N ILE A 122 -25.58 -6.54 37.23
CA ILE A 122 -24.17 -6.99 37.34
C ILE A 122 -23.78 -7.19 38.81
N LYS A 123 -24.17 -6.27 39.69
CA LYS A 123 -23.95 -6.38 41.14
C LYS A 123 -24.63 -7.60 41.73
N ALA A 124 -25.89 -7.88 41.37
CA ALA A 124 -26.62 -9.05 41.83
C ALA A 124 -25.96 -10.37 41.37
N LEU A 125 -25.51 -10.43 40.12
CA LEU A 125 -24.75 -11.55 39.59
C LEU A 125 -23.41 -11.75 40.33
N MET A 126 -22.67 -10.66 40.59
CA MET A 126 -21.43 -10.72 41.38
C MET A 126 -21.67 -11.14 42.84
N GLU A 127 -22.78 -10.71 43.46
CA GLU A 127 -23.19 -11.18 44.79
C GLU A 127 -23.53 -12.67 44.79
N GLN A 128 -24.27 -13.15 43.79
CA GLN A 128 -24.59 -14.57 43.63
C GLN A 128 -23.32 -15.39 43.40
N ALA A 129 -22.41 -14.94 42.53
CA ALA A 129 -21.12 -15.58 42.29
C ALA A 129 -20.24 -15.61 43.57
N CYS A 130 -20.25 -14.56 44.39
CA CYS A 130 -19.59 -14.59 45.71
C CYS A 130 -20.21 -15.64 46.63
N ARG A 131 -21.55 -15.69 46.75
CA ARG A 131 -22.24 -16.69 47.60
C ARG A 131 -22.00 -18.13 47.16
N MET A 132 -21.78 -18.36 45.86
CA MET A 132 -21.50 -19.69 45.29
C MET A 132 -20.00 -20.05 45.29
N SER A 133 -19.12 -19.15 45.74
CA SER A 133 -17.67 -19.34 45.72
C SER A 133 -17.06 -19.16 47.12
N ARG A 134 -15.73 -19.14 47.22
CA ARG A 134 -14.98 -19.07 48.48
C ARG A 134 -14.51 -17.65 48.85
N PHE A 135 -14.86 -16.64 48.05
CA PHE A 135 -14.42 -15.25 48.26
C PHE A 135 -15.28 -14.57 49.32
N LYS A 136 -14.65 -13.81 50.22
CA LYS A 136 -15.33 -13.20 51.38
C LYS A 136 -16.16 -11.98 50.98
N ASN A 137 -15.78 -11.30 49.90
CA ASN A 137 -16.46 -10.12 49.39
C ASN A 137 -16.33 -10.00 47.86
N ARG A 138 -17.10 -9.09 47.26
CA ARG A 138 -17.08 -8.84 45.81
C ARG A 138 -15.73 -8.34 45.29
N GLN A 139 -14.95 -7.65 46.12
CA GLN A 139 -13.66 -7.11 45.72
C GLN A 139 -12.65 -8.23 45.54
N GLU A 140 -12.53 -9.16 46.51
CA GLU A 140 -11.67 -10.34 46.40
C GLU A 140 -12.01 -11.19 45.15
N LEU A 141 -13.31 -11.34 44.80
CA LEU A 141 -13.72 -12.01 43.57
C LEU A 141 -13.31 -11.20 42.32
N ALA A 142 -13.52 -9.88 42.32
CA ALA A 142 -13.16 -9.01 41.19
C ALA A 142 -11.64 -8.95 40.98
N ASP A 143 -10.86 -8.83 42.05
CA ASP A 143 -9.39 -8.85 42.04
C ASP A 143 -8.89 -10.21 41.54
N HIS A 144 -9.49 -11.31 41.98
CA HIS A 144 -9.14 -12.65 41.48
C HIS A 144 -9.45 -12.80 39.99
N ILE A 145 -10.63 -12.35 39.53
CA ILE A 145 -10.96 -12.34 38.09
C ILE A 145 -9.97 -11.45 37.33
N HIS A 146 -9.67 -10.25 37.82
CA HIS A 146 -8.70 -9.35 37.17
C HIS A 146 -7.31 -9.99 37.05
N ASN A 147 -6.84 -10.66 38.11
CA ASN A 147 -5.58 -11.41 38.08
C ASN A 147 -5.64 -12.59 37.08
N LEU A 148 -6.76 -13.30 36.97
CA LEU A 148 -6.93 -14.35 35.95
C LEU A 148 -6.94 -13.80 34.53
N LEU A 149 -7.54 -12.63 34.30
CA LEU A 149 -7.50 -11.94 33.00
C LEU A 149 -6.06 -11.54 32.67
N HIS A 150 -5.34 -10.91 33.60
CA HIS A 150 -3.92 -10.55 33.43
C HIS A 150 -3.04 -11.77 33.13
N ILE A 151 -3.17 -12.85 33.91
CA ILE A 151 -2.41 -14.10 33.71
C ILE A 151 -2.70 -14.72 32.34
N ARG A 152 -3.96 -14.72 31.89
CA ARG A 152 -4.34 -15.18 30.54
C ARG A 152 -3.67 -14.30 29.47
N ASP A 153 -3.69 -12.99 29.64
CA ASP A 153 -3.15 -12.05 28.65
C ASP A 153 -1.60 -12.17 28.58
N ASP A 154 -0.92 -12.35 29.72
CA ASP A 154 0.50 -12.74 29.81
C ASP A 154 0.79 -14.06 29.05
N PHE A 155 -0.06 -15.08 29.24
CA PHE A 155 0.10 -16.35 28.55
C PHE A 155 -0.09 -16.21 27.04
N GLN A 156 -1.08 -15.43 26.58
CA GLN A 156 -1.29 -15.16 25.15
C GLN A 156 -0.12 -14.40 24.53
N GLU A 157 0.52 -13.46 25.24
CA GLU A 157 1.70 -12.77 24.73
C GLU A 157 2.91 -13.72 24.63
N ARG A 158 3.13 -14.56 25.65
CA ARG A 158 4.20 -15.59 25.63
C ARG A 158 3.97 -16.63 24.54
N GLU A 159 2.73 -17.06 24.35
CA GLU A 159 2.33 -17.99 23.30
C GLU A 159 2.58 -17.40 21.91
N LYS A 160 2.18 -16.15 21.65
CA LYS A 160 2.50 -15.44 20.39
C LYS A 160 4.01 -15.36 20.15
N LYS A 161 4.79 -14.95 21.15
CA LYS A 161 6.26 -14.90 21.05
C LYS A 161 6.88 -16.28 20.78
N ALA A 162 6.34 -17.35 21.36
CA ALA A 162 6.79 -18.71 21.10
C ALA A 162 6.44 -19.16 19.66
N TYR A 163 5.24 -18.84 19.16
CA TYR A 163 4.88 -19.09 17.75
C TYR A 163 5.76 -18.30 16.78
N GLU A 164 6.00 -17.00 17.03
CA GLU A 164 6.90 -16.16 16.23
C GLU A 164 8.33 -16.74 16.18
N GLN A 165 8.86 -17.21 17.32
CA GLN A 165 10.16 -17.89 17.37
C GLN A 165 10.18 -19.21 16.60
N VAL A 166 9.11 -20.01 16.68
CA VAL A 166 8.98 -21.27 15.93
C VAL A 166 8.90 -21.02 14.43
N GLU A 167 8.16 -20.01 13.97
CA GLU A 167 8.10 -19.64 12.55
C GLU A 167 9.43 -19.07 12.05
N GLN A 168 10.09 -18.18 12.80
CA GLN A 168 11.45 -17.70 12.45
C GLN A 168 12.46 -18.85 12.34
N LEU A 169 12.39 -19.84 13.25
CA LEU A 169 13.23 -21.03 13.18
C LEU A 169 12.88 -21.89 11.96
N ARG A 170 11.60 -22.08 11.62
CA ARG A 170 11.15 -22.80 10.42
C ARG A 170 11.63 -22.12 9.13
N GLU A 171 11.49 -20.80 9.02
CA GLU A 171 12.00 -20.02 7.89
C GLU A 171 13.53 -20.13 7.76
N SER A 172 14.25 -20.03 8.89
CA SER A 172 15.71 -20.18 8.90
C SER A 172 16.16 -21.59 8.49
N LEU A 173 15.40 -22.63 8.89
CA LEU A 173 15.68 -24.02 8.53
C LEU A 173 15.39 -24.26 7.05
N LEU A 174 14.26 -23.79 6.53
CA LEU A 174 13.91 -23.91 5.11
C LEU A 174 14.96 -23.23 4.21
N THR A 175 15.37 -22.01 4.55
CA THR A 175 16.41 -21.29 3.79
C THR A 175 17.77 -21.99 3.89
N LEU A 176 18.11 -22.63 5.01
CA LEU A 176 19.33 -23.44 5.13
C LEU A 176 19.27 -24.72 4.28
N GLU A 177 18.14 -25.42 4.28
CA GLU A 177 17.91 -26.62 3.47
C GLU A 177 17.96 -26.33 1.96
N ASP A 178 17.35 -25.24 1.51
CA ASP A 178 17.41 -24.82 0.10
C ASP A 178 18.83 -24.41 -0.31
N ASN A 179 19.56 -23.71 0.55
CA ASN A 179 20.96 -23.35 0.30
C ASN A 179 21.87 -24.59 0.20
N ASP A 180 21.72 -25.55 1.12
CA ASP A 180 22.49 -26.80 1.06
C ASP A 180 22.09 -27.67 -0.14
N ARG A 181 20.80 -27.71 -0.51
CA ARG A 181 20.34 -28.37 -1.73
C ARG A 181 20.96 -27.73 -2.98
N LEU A 182 21.02 -26.40 -3.06
CA LEU A 182 21.66 -25.68 -4.15
C LEU A 182 23.17 -25.98 -4.22
N GLN A 183 23.87 -25.96 -3.08
CA GLN A 183 25.29 -26.31 -3.02
C GLN A 183 25.56 -27.76 -3.44
N ARG A 184 24.71 -28.72 -3.01
CA ARG A 184 24.78 -30.11 -3.46
C ARG A 184 24.58 -30.24 -4.97
N LEU A 185 23.61 -29.54 -5.54
CA LEU A 185 23.39 -29.52 -6.99
C LEU A 185 24.59 -28.93 -7.76
N GLN A 186 25.18 -27.83 -7.28
CA GLN A 186 26.38 -27.24 -7.88
C GLN A 186 27.58 -28.20 -7.82
N LYS A 187 27.82 -28.84 -6.67
CA LYS A 187 28.89 -29.84 -6.51
C LYS A 187 28.66 -31.05 -7.41
N ASN A 188 27.43 -31.56 -7.51
CA ASN A 188 27.10 -32.67 -8.40
C ASN A 188 27.33 -32.31 -9.87
N LEU A 189 26.94 -31.12 -10.32
CA LEU A 189 27.19 -30.65 -11.68
C LEU A 189 28.70 -30.56 -11.99
N LEU A 190 29.49 -30.04 -11.05
CA LEU A 190 30.95 -30.00 -11.18
C LEU A 190 31.55 -31.41 -11.23
N LEU A 191 31.09 -32.34 -10.37
CA LEU A 191 31.53 -33.73 -10.37
C LEU A 191 31.20 -34.43 -11.69
N SER A 192 29.98 -34.25 -12.23
CA SER A 192 29.61 -34.80 -13.54
C SER A 192 30.50 -34.24 -14.66
N ARG A 193 30.78 -32.94 -14.67
CA ARG A 193 31.70 -32.34 -15.65
C ARG A 193 33.11 -32.91 -15.55
N LEU A 194 33.67 -33.01 -14.35
CA LEU A 194 35.01 -33.56 -14.12
C LEU A 194 35.07 -35.05 -14.49
N GLN A 195 34.01 -35.81 -14.23
CA GLN A 195 33.91 -37.21 -14.63
C GLN A 195 33.90 -37.36 -16.16
N THR A 196 33.14 -36.54 -16.89
CA THR A 196 33.18 -36.53 -18.37
C THR A 196 34.58 -36.23 -18.89
N GLN A 197 35.26 -35.21 -18.37
CA GLN A 197 36.64 -34.86 -18.77
C GLN A 197 37.65 -35.98 -18.45
N LEU A 198 37.46 -36.68 -17.32
CA LEU A 198 38.27 -37.84 -16.95
C LEU A 198 38.06 -39.02 -17.92
N ASP A 199 36.82 -39.26 -18.34
CA ASP A 199 36.52 -40.37 -19.26
C ASP A 199 36.92 -40.05 -20.71
N GLU A 200 36.83 -38.78 -21.14
CA GLU A 200 37.41 -38.27 -22.39
C GLU A 200 38.94 -38.49 -22.43
N THR A 201 39.66 -37.98 -21.43
CA THR A 201 41.13 -38.12 -21.36
C THR A 201 41.59 -39.59 -21.24
N ARG A 202 40.82 -40.45 -20.56
CA ARG A 202 41.05 -41.90 -20.55
C ARG A 202 40.83 -42.56 -21.92
N ALA A 203 39.80 -42.13 -22.66
CA ALA A 203 39.56 -42.64 -24.01
C ALA A 203 40.69 -42.24 -24.97
N GLU A 204 41.18 -41.01 -24.88
CA GLU A 204 42.35 -40.55 -25.63
C GLU A 204 43.62 -41.32 -25.26
N ALA A 205 43.91 -41.48 -23.97
CA ALA A 205 45.06 -42.26 -23.51
C ALA A 205 45.03 -43.70 -24.04
N LYS A 206 43.88 -44.38 -23.92
CA LYS A 206 43.68 -45.74 -24.44
C LYS A 206 43.82 -45.83 -25.97
N HIS A 207 43.39 -44.80 -26.70
CA HIS A 207 43.56 -44.72 -28.15
C HIS A 207 45.05 -44.63 -28.54
N TRP A 208 45.84 -43.84 -27.81
CA TRP A 208 47.27 -43.72 -28.03
C TRP A 208 48.06 -44.96 -27.58
N GLU A 209 47.67 -45.60 -26.47
CA GLU A 209 48.22 -46.91 -26.07
C GLU A 209 48.00 -47.98 -27.14
N SER A 210 46.79 -48.06 -27.72
CA SER A 210 46.50 -48.99 -28.82
C SER A 210 47.41 -48.72 -30.03
N LYS A 211 47.49 -47.46 -30.48
CA LYS A 211 48.37 -47.07 -31.60
C LYS A 211 49.85 -47.37 -31.34
N TRP A 212 50.31 -47.16 -30.10
CA TRP A 212 51.67 -47.46 -29.70
C TRP A 212 51.94 -48.97 -29.75
N ASN A 213 51.01 -49.79 -29.24
CA ASN A 213 51.09 -51.25 -29.32
C ASN A 213 51.11 -51.73 -30.78
N ASP A 214 50.25 -51.20 -31.66
CA ASP A 214 50.23 -51.54 -33.09
C ASP A 214 51.56 -51.21 -33.78
N PHE A 215 52.15 -50.05 -33.45
CA PHE A 215 53.48 -49.65 -33.94
C PHE A 215 54.57 -50.59 -33.42
N GLN A 216 54.56 -50.90 -32.12
CA GLN A 216 55.52 -51.79 -31.48
C GLN A 216 55.44 -53.22 -32.05
N GLU A 217 54.23 -53.76 -32.24
CA GLU A 217 54.01 -55.07 -32.87
C GLU A 217 54.48 -55.07 -34.34
N THR A 218 54.24 -53.99 -35.07
CA THR A 218 54.74 -53.83 -36.44
C THR A 218 56.28 -53.76 -36.47
N ALA A 219 56.89 -53.06 -35.51
CA ALA A 219 58.34 -52.94 -35.40
C ALA A 219 59.01 -54.27 -35.01
N THR A 220 58.43 -55.05 -34.08
CA THR A 220 58.95 -56.38 -33.72
C THR A 220 58.80 -57.35 -34.88
N LYS A 221 57.65 -57.39 -35.57
CA LYS A 221 57.46 -58.19 -36.80
C LYS A 221 58.53 -57.86 -37.84
N LYS A 222 58.73 -56.58 -38.18
CA LYS A 222 59.79 -56.15 -39.12
C LYS A 222 61.20 -56.55 -38.66
N THR A 223 61.49 -56.44 -37.37
CA THR A 223 62.80 -56.82 -36.81
C THR A 223 63.04 -58.33 -36.91
N ILE A 224 62.03 -59.14 -36.63
CA ILE A 224 62.08 -60.60 -36.78
C ILE A 224 62.27 -60.98 -38.24
N THR A 225 61.48 -60.40 -39.17
CA THR A 225 61.61 -60.68 -40.61
C THR A 225 62.97 -60.24 -41.15
N LEU A 226 63.52 -59.10 -40.70
CA LEU A 226 64.87 -58.69 -41.06
C LEU A 226 65.91 -59.71 -40.56
N GLY A 227 65.78 -60.20 -39.32
CA GLY A 227 66.63 -61.26 -38.79
C GLY A 227 66.55 -62.55 -39.61
N GLN A 228 65.35 -62.97 -40.02
CA GLN A 228 65.14 -64.13 -40.89
C GLN A 228 65.80 -63.95 -42.26
N ILE A 229 65.66 -62.78 -42.89
CA ILE A 229 66.34 -62.45 -44.15
C ILE A 229 67.86 -62.53 -43.97
N LYS A 230 68.42 -61.89 -42.93
CA LYS A 230 69.86 -61.94 -42.65
C LYS A 230 70.38 -63.38 -42.52
N MET A 231 69.68 -64.23 -41.77
CA MET A 231 70.06 -65.64 -41.60
C MET A 231 69.95 -66.45 -42.90
N ALA A 232 68.93 -66.22 -43.70
CA ALA A 232 68.75 -66.89 -44.99
C ALA A 232 69.81 -66.46 -46.02
N THR A 233 70.09 -65.17 -46.12
CA THR A 233 71.14 -64.62 -47.01
C THR A 233 72.52 -65.13 -46.59
N LEU A 234 72.85 -65.13 -45.29
CA LEU A 234 74.13 -65.65 -44.80
C LEU A 234 74.28 -67.14 -45.14
N SER A 235 73.25 -67.95 -44.88
CA SER A 235 73.25 -69.39 -45.24
C SER A 235 73.46 -69.62 -46.74
N LEU A 236 72.85 -68.80 -47.60
CA LEU A 236 73.03 -68.89 -49.05
C LEU A 236 74.42 -68.44 -49.50
N TYR A 237 74.99 -67.41 -48.87
CA TYR A 237 76.36 -66.95 -49.13
C TYR A 237 77.38 -68.02 -48.73
N GLU A 238 77.25 -68.62 -47.55
CA GLU A 238 78.09 -69.75 -47.11
C GLU A 238 78.03 -70.96 -48.08
N MET A 239 76.89 -71.16 -48.77
CA MET A 239 76.74 -72.20 -49.79
C MET A 239 77.45 -71.91 -51.13
N THR A 240 77.82 -70.65 -51.44
CA THR A 240 78.58 -70.32 -52.67
C THR A 240 80.05 -70.78 -52.61
N GLY A 241 80.50 -71.29 -51.45
CA GLY A 241 81.85 -71.80 -51.22
C GLY A 241 82.80 -70.77 -50.61
N ASP A 242 82.40 -69.51 -50.54
CA ASP A 242 83.18 -68.43 -49.94
C ASP A 242 83.11 -68.50 -48.41
N ARG A 243 84.13 -69.12 -47.80
CA ARG A 243 84.19 -69.29 -46.34
C ARG A 243 84.57 -67.98 -45.67
N LEU A 244 83.83 -67.65 -44.61
CA LEU A 244 83.88 -66.44 -43.76
C LEU A 244 85.23 -66.08 -43.10
N GLU A 245 86.33 -66.73 -43.46
CA GLU A 245 87.63 -66.65 -42.77
C GLU A 245 88.80 -66.35 -43.75
N GLY A 246 88.51 -65.90 -44.98
CA GLY A 246 89.50 -65.45 -45.96
C GLY A 246 89.64 -63.92 -46.07
N ASP A 247 90.77 -63.44 -46.61
CA ASP A 247 91.13 -62.02 -46.78
C ASP A 247 90.21 -61.23 -47.75
N GLY A 248 89.24 -61.91 -48.38
CA GLY A 248 88.20 -61.31 -49.22
C GLY A 248 86.76 -61.54 -48.72
N ALA A 249 86.57 -62.17 -47.57
CA ALA A 249 85.25 -62.55 -47.08
C ALA A 249 84.37 -61.33 -46.71
N VAL A 250 83.10 -61.39 -47.09
CA VAL A 250 82.12 -60.32 -46.80
C VAL A 250 81.74 -60.34 -45.32
N ASP A 251 81.67 -59.16 -44.68
CA ASP A 251 81.28 -59.03 -43.27
C ASP A 251 79.90 -59.68 -43.00
N LYS A 252 79.79 -60.36 -41.85
CA LYS A 252 78.58 -61.08 -41.43
C LYS A 252 77.36 -60.16 -41.29
N ASN A 253 77.55 -58.87 -41.00
CA ASN A 253 76.45 -57.91 -40.89
C ASN A 253 76.07 -57.21 -42.21
N ASP A 254 76.92 -57.27 -43.24
CA ASP A 254 76.71 -56.66 -44.55
C ASP A 254 75.90 -57.58 -45.48
N THR A 255 74.63 -57.74 -45.13
CA THR A 255 73.65 -58.58 -45.82
C THR A 255 73.44 -58.17 -47.28
N VAL A 256 73.70 -56.91 -47.65
CA VAL A 256 73.55 -56.44 -49.04
C VAL A 256 74.65 -57.04 -49.89
N LYS A 257 75.92 -56.87 -49.50
CA LYS A 257 77.05 -57.45 -50.25
C LYS A 257 77.00 -58.98 -50.32
N GLN A 258 76.57 -59.65 -49.26
CA GLN A 258 76.37 -61.11 -49.28
C GLN A 258 75.34 -61.52 -50.36
N LEU A 259 74.24 -60.79 -50.47
CA LEU A 259 73.21 -61.04 -51.48
C LEU A 259 73.72 -60.74 -52.89
N ASP A 260 74.52 -59.68 -53.08
CA ASP A 260 75.16 -59.37 -54.35
C ASP A 260 76.10 -60.50 -54.81
N THR A 261 76.93 -61.06 -53.90
CA THR A 261 77.78 -62.21 -54.22
C THR A 261 76.97 -63.46 -54.58
N VAL A 262 75.89 -63.76 -53.84
CA VAL A 262 74.97 -64.87 -54.17
C VAL A 262 74.33 -64.66 -55.55
N MET A 263 73.92 -63.44 -55.89
CA MET A 263 73.35 -63.11 -57.18
C MET A 263 74.35 -63.27 -58.32
N MET A 264 75.58 -62.79 -58.17
CA MET A 264 76.67 -62.99 -59.14
C MET A 264 76.96 -64.48 -59.35
N PHE A 265 77.08 -65.26 -58.27
CA PHE A 265 77.30 -66.70 -58.33
C PHE A 265 76.19 -67.43 -59.11
N MET A 266 74.92 -67.06 -58.88
CA MET A 266 73.78 -67.61 -59.63
C MET A 266 73.82 -67.24 -61.11
N GLN A 267 74.16 -65.98 -61.45
CA GLN A 267 74.28 -65.51 -62.83
C GLN A 267 75.42 -66.23 -63.57
N ASP A 268 76.58 -66.36 -62.94
CA ASP A 268 77.74 -67.10 -63.49
C ASP A 268 77.34 -68.56 -63.79
N HIS A 269 76.60 -69.22 -62.88
CA HIS A 269 76.12 -70.58 -63.10
C HIS A 269 75.06 -70.68 -64.19
N GLU A 270 74.15 -69.71 -64.29
CA GLU A 270 73.15 -69.66 -65.36
C GLU A 270 73.82 -69.46 -66.74
N ASP A 271 74.84 -68.62 -66.82
CA ASP A 271 75.59 -68.37 -68.04
C ASP A 271 76.50 -69.56 -68.42
N ILE A 272 77.10 -70.26 -67.45
CA ILE A 272 77.77 -71.55 -67.70
C ILE A 272 76.77 -72.57 -68.25
N LEU A 273 75.55 -72.66 -67.70
CA LEU A 273 74.51 -73.56 -68.21
C LEU A 273 74.05 -73.18 -69.63
N LYS A 274 73.87 -71.89 -69.94
CA LYS A 274 73.57 -71.41 -71.31
C LYS A 274 74.70 -71.74 -72.29
N GLN A 275 75.96 -71.55 -71.87
CA GLN A 275 77.13 -71.92 -72.67
C GLN A 275 77.16 -73.43 -72.94
N TYR A 276 76.89 -74.26 -71.92
CA TYR A 276 76.82 -75.71 -72.04
C TYR A 276 75.68 -76.16 -72.97
N GLN A 277 74.47 -75.60 -72.82
CA GLN A 277 73.34 -75.88 -73.73
C GLN A 277 73.66 -75.46 -75.18
N THR A 278 74.32 -74.31 -75.37
CA THR A 278 74.76 -73.85 -76.70
C THR A 278 75.84 -74.75 -77.29
N ALA A 279 76.72 -75.32 -76.47
CA ALA A 279 77.72 -76.31 -76.90
C ALA A 279 77.06 -77.66 -77.25
N GLN A 280 76.09 -78.11 -76.46
CA GLN A 280 75.34 -79.35 -76.68
C GLN A 280 74.52 -79.30 -77.98
N GLN A 281 73.84 -78.18 -78.25
CA GLN A 281 73.13 -77.96 -79.53
C GLN A 281 74.06 -77.93 -80.75
N LYS A 282 75.33 -77.51 -80.59
CA LYS A 282 76.34 -77.61 -81.66
C LYS A 282 76.81 -79.05 -81.87
N HIS A 283 76.85 -79.86 -80.82
CA HIS A 283 77.27 -81.26 -80.89
C HIS A 283 76.22 -82.15 -81.59
N ASP A 284 74.93 -81.98 -81.26
CA ASP A 284 73.81 -82.63 -81.95
C ASP A 284 73.71 -82.23 -83.44
N GLY A 285 74.29 -81.08 -83.81
CA GLY A 285 74.42 -80.62 -85.20
C GLY A 285 75.53 -81.30 -86.00
N GLN A 286 76.53 -81.92 -85.37
CA GLN A 286 77.68 -82.51 -86.08
C GLN A 286 77.63 -84.03 -86.25
N GLU A 287 76.74 -84.75 -85.55
CA GLU A 287 76.71 -86.23 -85.59
C GLU A 287 76.08 -86.85 -86.86
N LYS A 288 75.76 -86.05 -87.89
CA LYS A 288 75.09 -86.51 -89.12
C LYS A 288 75.98 -86.80 -90.35
N ASP A 289 77.29 -86.58 -90.29
CA ASP A 289 78.21 -86.84 -91.42
C ASP A 289 79.44 -87.73 -91.06
N LYS A 290 79.23 -89.07 -91.09
CA LYS A 290 80.03 -90.17 -91.75
C LYS A 290 81.60 -90.15 -91.84
N PRO A 291 82.30 -91.28 -92.16
CA PRO A 291 82.00 -92.73 -92.02
C PRO A 291 83.19 -93.68 -91.61
N LYS A 292 82.85 -94.96 -91.37
CA LYS A 292 83.63 -96.25 -91.41
C LYS A 292 85.10 -96.29 -91.91
N SER A 293 85.98 -97.07 -91.24
CA SER A 293 86.49 -98.40 -91.72
C SER A 293 87.51 -99.11 -90.79
N GLN A 294 87.60 -100.47 -90.89
CA GLN A 294 88.73 -101.37 -90.51
C GLN A 294 89.14 -101.48 -89.01
N LYS A 295 89.61 -102.59 -88.40
CA LYS A 295 89.95 -104.02 -88.71
C LYS A 295 89.37 -104.88 -87.55
N GLU A 296 89.01 -106.16 -87.60
CA GLU A 296 89.47 -107.35 -88.33
C GLU A 296 90.89 -107.85 -88.01
N GLU A 297 91.08 -108.44 -86.81
CA GLU A 297 92.08 -109.48 -86.49
C GLU A 297 91.94 -109.95 -85.01
N ALA A 298 91.30 -111.12 -84.77
CA ALA A 298 91.46 -111.99 -83.57
C ALA A 298 90.35 -113.06 -83.51
N LYS A 299 90.44 -114.10 -84.34
CA LYS A 299 89.59 -115.30 -84.21
C LYS A 299 90.34 -116.56 -84.65
N ARG A 300 91.05 -117.22 -83.71
CA ARG A 300 91.36 -118.68 -83.62
C ARG A 300 92.45 -118.96 -82.58
N ALA A 301 92.45 -120.19 -82.05
CA ALA A 301 93.23 -120.72 -80.92
C ALA A 301 92.85 -120.07 -79.56
N HIS A 302 92.47 -120.77 -78.49
CA HIS A 302 92.09 -122.17 -78.19
C HIS A 302 90.90 -122.06 -77.18
N GLU A 303 90.03 -123.03 -76.89
CA GLU A 303 89.87 -124.43 -77.30
C GLU A 303 88.37 -124.80 -77.23
#